data_AF-A0A1R2D489-F1
#
_entry.id   AF-A0A1R2D489-F1
#
_cell.length_a   1.000
_cell.length_b   1.000
_cell.length_c   1.000
_cell.angle_alpha   90.00
_cell.angle_beta   90.00
_cell.angle_gamma   90.00
#
_symmetry.space_group_name_H-M   'P 1'
#
loop_
_entity.id
_entity.type
_entity.pdbx_description
1 polymer ?
#
loop_
_entity_poly.entity_id
_entity_poly.type
_entity_poly.pdbx_seq_one_letter_code
_entity_poly.pdbx_strand_id
1 'polypeptide(L)'
;MKLVWEIKNKGKMIWPEGSKLVMIRGNFICEDVVLRKIEPGEKALVEVQTRLPYSEGICNGTWQIDTGNKKFGKIKAYVKCMIDEKVRTLVNMGFSTEKAKAALNNSNGDLDLAISQIPNI
;
A
#
# COMPACT_ATOMS: atom_id res chain seq x y z
N MET A 1 5.40 2.97 5.84
CA MET A 1 4.41 3.12 6.93
C MET A 1 3.71 1.79 7.16
N LYS A 2 3.00 1.62 8.26
CA LYS A 2 2.15 0.45 8.48
C LYS A 2 0.70 0.85 8.73
N LEU A 3 -0.23 0.10 8.16
CA LEU A 3 -1.65 0.17 8.48
C LEU A 3 -1.98 -1.06 9.33
N VAL A 4 -2.63 -0.83 10.47
CA VAL A 4 -2.94 -1.89 11.43
C VAL A 4 -4.44 -1.90 11.67
N TRP A 5 -5.07 -3.06 11.51
CA TRP A 5 -6.48 -3.26 11.77
C TRP A 5 -6.72 -4.48 12.64
N GLU A 6 -7.66 -4.37 13.57
CA GLU A 6 -8.27 -5.52 14.21
C GLU A 6 -9.48 -5.96 13.37
N ILE A 7 -9.42 -7.17 12.81
CA ILE A 7 -10.52 -7.77 12.04
C ILE A 7 -11.15 -8.90 12.84
N LYS A 8 -12.45 -9.11 12.67
CA LYS A 8 -13.19 -10.20 13.33
C LYS A 8 -13.85 -11.09 12.28
N ASN A 9 -13.69 -12.39 12.40
CA ASN A 9 -14.47 -13.33 11.61
C ASN A 9 -15.91 -13.36 12.14
N LYS A 10 -16.80 -12.61 11.48
CA LYS A 10 -18.24 -12.59 11.79
C LYS A 10 -19.02 -13.67 11.03
N GLY A 11 -18.33 -14.48 10.22
CA GLY A 11 -18.94 -15.57 9.48
C GLY A 11 -19.19 -16.80 10.34
N LYS A 12 -19.84 -17.81 9.75
CA LYS A 12 -20.00 -19.15 10.34
C LYS A 12 -18.91 -20.13 9.91
N MET A 13 -18.13 -19.76 8.90
CA MET A 13 -17.06 -20.58 8.33
C MET A 13 -15.70 -20.05 8.78
N ILE A 14 -14.79 -20.99 8.99
CA ILE A 14 -13.36 -20.74 9.20
C ILE A 14 -12.77 -20.01 7.98
N TRP A 15 -11.86 -19.08 8.23
CA TRP A 15 -10.97 -18.59 7.18
C TRP A 15 -9.76 -19.52 7.15
N PRO A 16 -9.53 -20.25 6.04
CA PRO A 16 -8.45 -21.22 5.96
C PRO A 16 -7.09 -20.53 6.04
N GLU A 17 -6.07 -21.28 6.45
CA GLU A 17 -4.69 -20.83 6.37
C GLU A 17 -4.32 -20.51 4.91
N GLY A 18 -3.55 -19.44 4.71
CA GLY A 18 -3.22 -18.95 3.37
C GLY A 18 -4.27 -18.01 2.78
N SER A 19 -5.36 -17.71 3.50
CA SER A 19 -6.24 -16.58 3.16
C SER A 19 -5.44 -15.29 3.09
N LYS A 20 -5.77 -14.37 2.19
CA LYS A 20 -4.99 -13.13 1.98
C LYS A 20 -5.85 -11.90 2.19
N LEU A 21 -5.24 -10.84 2.70
CA LEU A 21 -5.79 -9.50 2.61
C LEU A 21 -5.17 -8.81 1.38
N VAL A 22 -6.00 -8.61 0.36
CA VAL A 22 -5.57 -8.13 -0.97
C VAL A 22 -6.10 -6.72 -1.19
N MET A 23 -5.26 -5.81 -1.68
CA MET A 23 -5.71 -4.48 -2.09
C MET A 23 -6.40 -4.56 -3.46
N ILE A 24 -7.71 -4.36 -3.50
CA ILE A 24 -8.50 -4.45 -4.74
C ILE A 24 -8.68 -3.11 -5.45
N ARG A 25 -8.44 -2.00 -4.74
CA ARG A 25 -8.54 -0.64 -5.27
C ARG A 25 -7.68 0.28 -4.41
N GLY A 26 -7.01 1.24 -5.02
CA GLY A 26 -6.23 2.23 -4.31
C GLY A 26 -4.92 2.55 -5.01
N ASN A 27 -4.14 3.42 -4.40
CA ASN A 27 -2.82 3.84 -4.88
C ASN A 27 -1.71 3.62 -3.86
N PHE A 28 -2.00 2.95 -2.74
CA PHE A 28 -0.95 2.46 -1.84
C PHE A 28 -0.06 1.44 -2.55
N ILE A 29 1.22 1.44 -2.21
CA ILE A 29 2.19 0.45 -2.69
C ILE A 29 2.38 -0.55 -1.55
N CYS A 30 1.91 -1.78 -1.72
CA CYS A 30 1.99 -2.85 -0.71
C CYS A 30 1.88 -4.23 -1.36
N GLU A 31 2.38 -5.23 -0.65
CA GLU A 31 2.16 -6.64 -0.98
C GLU A 31 0.89 -7.17 -0.30
N ASP A 32 0.41 -8.31 -0.78
CA ASP A 32 -0.69 -9.03 -0.13
C ASP A 32 -0.25 -9.58 1.22
N VAL A 33 -1.13 -9.46 2.22
CA VAL A 33 -0.83 -10.00 3.56
C VAL A 33 -1.46 -11.36 3.71
N VAL A 34 -0.63 -12.38 3.93
CA VAL A 34 -1.09 -13.74 4.24
C VAL A 34 -1.60 -13.78 5.68
N LEU A 35 -2.82 -14.24 5.84
CA LEU A 35 -3.50 -14.43 7.11
C LEU A 35 -3.31 -15.87 7.58
N ARG A 36 -3.14 -16.02 8.89
CA ARG A 36 -3.29 -17.30 9.55
C ARG A 36 -4.73 -17.82 9.43
N LYS A 37 -4.94 -19.07 9.83
CA LYS A 37 -6.27 -19.60 10.10
C LYS A 37 -6.99 -18.73 11.16
N ILE A 38 -8.23 -18.32 10.89
CA ILE A 38 -9.06 -17.52 11.80
C ILE A 38 -10.44 -18.16 11.97
N GLU A 39 -10.78 -18.53 13.20
CA GLU A 39 -12.03 -19.24 13.53
C GLU A 39 -13.24 -18.30 13.58
N PRO A 40 -14.47 -18.82 13.39
CA PRO A 40 -15.69 -18.04 13.59
C PRO A 40 -15.73 -17.36 14.96
N GLY A 41 -15.98 -16.06 14.99
CA GLY A 41 -16.00 -15.25 16.20
C GLY A 41 -14.63 -14.74 16.66
N GLU A 42 -13.53 -15.24 16.11
CA GLU A 42 -12.17 -14.85 16.48
C GLU A 42 -11.80 -13.46 15.92
N LYS A 43 -10.98 -12.74 16.68
CA LYS A 43 -10.34 -11.48 16.27
C LYS A 43 -8.89 -11.72 15.88
N ALA A 44 -8.42 -11.04 14.84
CA ALA A 44 -7.05 -11.07 14.39
C ALA A 44 -6.55 -9.65 14.12
N LEU A 45 -5.31 -9.38 14.49
CA LEU A 45 -4.61 -8.15 14.13
C LEU A 45 -3.93 -8.37 12.77
N VAL A 46 -4.18 -7.48 11.82
CA VAL A 46 -3.56 -7.50 10.50
C VAL A 46 -2.75 -6.24 10.30
N GLU A 47 -1.49 -6.42 9.97
CA GLU A 47 -0.56 -5.34 9.66
C GLU A 47 -0.23 -5.37 8.17
N VAL A 48 -0.53 -4.28 7.45
CA VAL A 48 -0.11 -4.08 6.06
C VAL A 48 1.06 -3.12 6.04
N GLN A 49 2.21 -3.63 5.62
CA GLN A 49 3.38 -2.81 5.30
C GLN A 49 3.14 -2.10 3.97
N THR A 50 3.21 -0.77 3.97
CA THR A 50 2.87 0.01 2.79
C THR A 50 3.68 1.29 2.65
N ARG A 51 3.87 1.73 1.41
CA ARG A 51 4.42 3.03 1.05
C ARG A 51 3.36 3.86 0.34
N LEU A 52 3.37 5.15 0.63
CA LEU A 52 2.53 6.11 -0.09
C LEU A 52 3.15 6.40 -1.46
N PRO A 53 2.34 6.57 -2.52
CA PRO A 53 2.84 7.05 -3.79
C PRO A 53 3.41 8.47 -3.63
N TYR A 54 4.36 8.84 -4.48
CA TYR A 54 4.94 10.19 -4.51
C TYR A 54 3.98 11.27 -5.07
N SER A 55 2.66 11.07 -4.98
CA SER A 55 1.64 12.01 -5.44
C SER A 55 1.07 12.81 -4.27
N GLU A 56 0.88 14.10 -4.46
CA GLU A 56 0.11 14.93 -3.53
C GLU A 56 -1.39 14.60 -3.64
N GLY A 57 -2.11 14.68 -2.52
CA GLY A 57 -3.56 14.53 -2.47
C GLY A 57 -4.00 13.44 -1.50
N ILE A 58 -5.18 12.86 -1.72
CA ILE A 58 -5.70 11.79 -0.86
C ILE A 58 -5.28 10.45 -1.45
N CYS A 59 -4.37 9.77 -0.76
CA CYS A 59 -4.07 8.38 -1.01
C CYS A 59 -5.12 7.51 -0.33
N ASN A 60 -5.59 6.48 -1.03
CA ASN A 60 -6.63 5.59 -0.53
C ASN A 60 -6.37 4.15 -0.93
N GLY A 61 -6.92 3.25 -0.14
CA GLY A 61 -6.85 1.82 -0.35
C GLY A 61 -8.13 1.16 0.13
N THR A 62 -8.58 0.17 -0.62
CA THR A 62 -9.66 -0.73 -0.25
C THR A 62 -9.11 -2.15 -0.34
N TRP A 63 -9.08 -2.82 0.80
CA TRP A 63 -8.66 -4.20 0.92
C TRP A 63 -9.86 -5.13 1.10
N GLN A 64 -9.70 -6.35 0.62
CA GLN A 64 -10.68 -7.41 0.72
C GLN A 64 -9.98 -8.71 1.12
N ILE A 65 -10.65 -9.53 1.92
CA ILE A 65 -10.16 -10.85 2.27
C ILE A 65 -10.47 -11.79 1.10
N ASP A 66 -9.46 -12.51 0.64
CA ASP A 66 -9.54 -13.55 -0.38
C ASP A 66 -9.10 -14.88 0.22
N THR A 67 -10.03 -15.84 0.29
CA THR A 67 -9.73 -17.20 0.79
C THR A 67 -9.45 -18.19 -0.35
N GLY A 68 -9.19 -17.71 -1.58
CA GLY A 68 -9.08 -18.52 -2.80
C GLY A 68 -10.44 -18.90 -3.41
N ASN A 69 -11.39 -19.32 -2.57
CA ASN A 69 -12.74 -19.69 -3.01
C ASN A 69 -13.73 -18.51 -2.98
N LYS A 70 -13.50 -17.53 -2.12
CA LYS A 70 -14.44 -16.42 -1.89
C LYS A 70 -13.71 -15.16 -1.47
N LYS A 71 -14.21 -14.03 -1.98
CA LYS A 71 -13.76 -12.68 -1.62
C LYS A 71 -14.82 -11.98 -0.78
N PHE A 72 -14.46 -11.44 0.38
CA PHE A 72 -15.41 -10.77 1.29
C PHE A 72 -14.71 -9.82 2.28
N GLY A 73 -15.50 -9.00 2.98
CA GLY A 73 -14.98 -7.95 3.83
C GLY A 73 -14.41 -6.79 3.00
N LYS A 74 -14.65 -5.56 3.43
CA LYS A 74 -14.03 -4.38 2.82
C LYS A 74 -13.46 -3.52 3.92
N ILE A 75 -12.16 -3.28 3.85
CA ILE A 75 -11.43 -2.41 4.77
C ILE A 75 -10.93 -1.25 3.94
N LYS A 76 -11.12 -0.02 4.42
CA LYS A 76 -10.66 1.18 3.71
C LYS A 76 -9.73 1.98 4.58
N ALA A 77 -8.72 2.58 3.96
CA ALA A 77 -7.92 3.63 4.58
C ALA A 77 -7.74 4.80 3.62
N TYR A 78 -7.59 5.97 4.22
CA TYR A 78 -7.36 7.24 3.56
C TYR A 78 -6.21 7.92 4.31
N VAL A 79 -5.19 8.36 3.57
CA VAL A 79 -4.05 9.08 4.11
C VAL A 79 -3.83 10.30 3.23
N LYS A 80 -3.71 11.48 3.85
CA LYS A 80 -3.33 12.69 3.13
C LYS A 80 -1.84 12.58 2.79
N CYS A 81 -1.55 12.52 1.50
CA CYS A 81 -0.21 12.52 0.94
C CYS A 81 0.21 13.96 0.66
N MET A 82 1.32 14.36 1.27
CA MET A 82 1.99 15.63 0.99
C MET A 82 3.12 15.38 -0.02
N ILE A 83 3.61 16.45 -0.65
CA ILE A 83 4.81 16.35 -1.49
C ILE A 83 5.95 15.81 -0.63
N ASP A 84 6.52 14.68 -1.05
CA ASP A 84 7.64 14.04 -0.38
C ASP A 84 8.91 14.91 -0.54
N GLU A 85 9.70 15.03 0.53
CA GLU A 85 10.95 15.80 0.54
C GLU A 85 11.91 15.33 -0.58
N LYS A 86 11.94 14.03 -0.92
CA LYS A 86 12.77 13.52 -2.02
C LYS A 86 12.31 14.05 -3.38
N VAL A 87 11.00 14.16 -3.59
CA VAL A 87 10.45 14.79 -4.81
C VAL A 87 10.88 16.25 -4.85
N ARG A 88 10.81 16.95 -3.72
CA ARG A 88 11.24 18.34 -3.60
C ARG A 88 12.74 18.50 -3.90
N THR A 89 13.58 17.60 -3.41
CA THR A 89 15.02 17.58 -3.74
C THR A 89 15.26 17.48 -5.23
N LEU A 90 14.62 16.52 -5.92
CA LEU A 90 14.76 16.34 -7.37
C LEU A 90 14.24 17.56 -8.16
N VAL A 91 13.14 18.17 -7.72
CA VAL A 91 12.63 19.41 -8.33
C VAL A 91 13.62 20.55 -8.16
N ASN A 92 14.24 20.69 -6.99
CA ASN A 92 15.28 21.69 -6.73
C ASN A 92 16.55 21.45 -7.55
N MET A 93 16.81 20.21 -7.98
CA MET A 93 17.89 19.86 -8.92
C MET A 93 17.55 20.22 -10.38
N GLY A 94 16.33 20.71 -10.65
CA GLY A 94 15.89 21.13 -11.98
C GLY A 94 15.03 20.10 -12.73
N PHE A 95 14.71 18.95 -12.12
CA PHE A 95 13.81 17.98 -12.72
C PHE A 95 12.36 18.42 -12.61
N SER A 96 11.52 18.06 -13.59
CA SER A 96 10.08 18.29 -13.47
C SER A 96 9.50 17.41 -12.35
N THR A 97 8.43 17.87 -11.72
CA THR A 97 7.73 17.14 -10.67
C THR A 97 7.30 15.75 -11.14
N GLU A 98 6.86 15.61 -12.38
CA GLU A 98 6.43 14.33 -12.98
C GLU A 98 7.60 13.36 -13.09
N LYS A 99 8.76 13.82 -13.60
CA LYS A 99 9.98 13.02 -13.71
C LYS A 99 10.48 12.59 -12.33
N ALA A 100 10.51 13.50 -11.37
CA ALA A 100 10.92 13.22 -10.00
C ALA A 100 10.05 12.12 -9.36
N LYS A 101 8.72 12.24 -9.48
CA LYS A 101 7.77 11.24 -8.96
C LYS A 101 7.93 9.88 -9.64
N ALA A 102 8.07 9.86 -10.96
CA ALA A 102 8.23 8.63 -11.73
C ALA A 102 9.53 7.90 -11.37
N ALA A 103 10.65 8.62 -11.29
CA ALA A 103 11.94 8.06 -10.94
C ALA A 103 11.95 7.47 -9.53
N LEU A 104 11.42 8.20 -8.55
CA LEU A 104 11.30 7.69 -7.17
C LEU A 104 10.36 6.49 -7.08
N ASN A 105 9.27 6.45 -7.87
CA ASN A 105 8.42 5.25 -7.92
C ASN A 105 9.18 4.04 -8.48
N ASN A 106 9.91 4.22 -9.59
CA ASN A 106 10.68 3.16 -10.25
C ASN A 106 11.88 2.69 -9.43
N SER A 107 12.45 3.57 -8.62
CA SER A 107 13.57 3.30 -7.73
C SER A 107 13.14 2.83 -6.33
N ASN A 108 11.86 2.49 -6.15
CA ASN A 108 11.27 2.14 -4.86
C ASN A 108 11.58 3.15 -3.72
N GLY A 109 11.74 4.42 -4.08
CA GLY A 109 12.05 5.52 -3.17
C GLY A 109 13.52 5.73 -2.86
N ASP A 110 14.43 4.98 -3.47
CA ASP A 110 15.86 5.27 -3.42
C ASP A 110 16.15 6.54 -4.22
N LEU A 111 16.74 7.55 -3.55
CA LEU A 111 16.99 8.85 -4.15
C LEU A 111 18.18 8.82 -5.11
N ASP A 112 19.25 8.12 -4.75
CA ASP A 112 20.47 8.06 -5.56
C ASP A 112 20.21 7.27 -6.86
N LEU A 113 19.48 6.16 -6.73
CA LEU A 113 19.02 5.41 -7.88
C LEU A 113 18.06 6.24 -8.73
N ALA A 114 17.13 6.99 -8.12
CA ALA A 114 16.22 7.87 -8.87
C ALA A 114 16.97 8.94 -9.67
N ILE A 115 18.01 9.57 -9.08
CA ILE A 115 18.86 10.53 -9.79
C ILE A 115 19.52 9.89 -11.00
N SER A 116 20.09 8.68 -10.83
CA SER A 116 20.76 7.96 -11.93
C SER A 116 19.83 7.58 -13.09
N GLN A 117 18.53 7.44 -12.80
CA GLN A 117 17.52 7.01 -13.77
C GLN A 117 16.85 8.18 -14.50
N ILE A 118 16.97 9.42 -14.02
CA ILE A 118 16.42 10.57 -14.72
C ILE A 118 17.42 10.99 -15.81
N PRO A 119 17.04 10.93 -17.10
CA PRO A 119 17.92 11.40 -18.15
C PRO A 119 18.20 12.89 -17.96
N ASN A 120 19.49 13.26 -17.91
CA ASN A 120 19.90 14.66 -17.97
C ASN A 120 19.37 15.27 -19.29
N ILE A 121 18.71 16.42 -19.18
CA ILE A 121 18.24 17.21 -20.34
C ILE A 121 19.44 17.86 -21.00
#